data_AF-A0AAN9XFA8-F1
#
_entry.id   AF-A0AAN9XFA8-F1
#
_cell.length_a   1.000
_cell.length_b   1.000
_cell.length_c   1.000
_cell.angle_alpha   90.00
_cell.angle_beta   90.00
_cell.angle_gamma   90.00
#
_symmetry.space_group_name_H-M   'P 1'
#
loop_
_entity.id
_entity.type
_entity.pdbx_description
1 polymer ?
#
loop_
_entity_poly.entity_id
_entity_poly.type
_entity_poly.pdbx_seq_one_letter_code
_entity_poly.pdbx_strand_id
1 'polypeptide(L)' 'MSPKTEKVVRRLTFLTTVTASYFLLTADYGPKPNALDPIKKQILSVQSSVKEFILGSKQESPENHRGKLDSNKDHP' A
#
# COMPACT_ATOMS: atom_id res chain seq x y z
N MET A 1 32.39 1.04 21.29
CA MET A 1 31.69 1.26 20.00
C MET A 1 31.48 2.75 19.82
N SER A 2 31.21 3.24 18.60
CA SER A 2 30.90 4.67 18.42
C SER A 2 29.49 4.96 18.94
N PRO A 3 29.23 6.12 19.58
CA PRO A 3 27.90 6.47 20.07
C PRO A 3 26.81 6.52 18.98
N LYS A 4 27.22 6.79 17.73
CA LYS A 4 26.33 6.75 16.57
C LYS A 4 25.92 5.32 16.22
N THR A 5 26.87 4.39 16.25
CA THR A 5 26.63 2.96 16.02
C THR A 5 25.66 2.40 17.06
N GLU A 6 25.84 2.73 18.34
CA GLU A 6 24.96 2.23 19.42
C GLU A 6 23.51 2.70 19.25
N LYS A 7 23.28 3.95 18.82
CA LYS A 7 21.94 4.47 18.52
C LYS A 7 21.27 3.71 17.37
N VAL A 8 22.02 3.39 16.32
CA VAL A 8 21.49 2.64 15.18
C VAL A 8 21.17 1.21 15.59
N VAL A 9 22.09 0.53 16.27
CA VAL A 9 21.90 -0.83 16.77
C VAL A 9 20.66 -0.89 17.66
N ARG A 10 20.50 0.04 18.61
CA ARG A 10 19.34 0.05 19.52
C ARG A 10 18.01 0.20 18.78
N ARG A 11 17.94 1.07 17.78
CA ARG A 11 16.74 1.24 16.95
C ARG A 11 16.45 0.00 16.12
N LEU A 12 17.49 -0.58 15.52
CA LEU A 12 17.38 -1.79 14.74
C LEU A 12 16.89 -2.96 15.60
N THR A 13 17.49 -3.16 16.78
CA THR A 13 17.06 -4.18 17.73
C THR A 13 15.60 -4.02 18.12
N PHE A 14 15.13 -2.81 18.43
CA PHE A 14 13.72 -2.56 18.71
C PHE A 14 12.82 -2.93 17.52
N LEU A 15 13.16 -2.48 16.32
CA LEU A 15 12.39 -2.74 15.11
C LEU A 15 12.35 -4.24 14.77
N THR A 16 13.50 -4.91 14.85
CA THR A 16 13.63 -6.36 14.66
C THR A 16 12.80 -7.12 15.69
N THR A 17 12.84 -6.71 16.96
CA THR A 17 12.06 -7.35 18.03
C THR A 17 10.57 -7.22 17.78
N VAL A 18 10.09 -6.02 17.44
CA VAL A 18 8.67 -5.79 17.11
C VAL A 18 8.25 -6.62 15.90
N THR A 19 9.08 -6.64 14.85
CA THR A 19 8.80 -7.38 13.61
C THR A 19 8.78 -8.89 13.85
N ALA A 20 9.76 -9.43 14.57
CA ALA A 20 9.82 -10.84 14.90
C ALA A 20 8.63 -11.25 15.80
N SER A 21 8.28 -10.41 16.79
CA SER A 21 7.12 -10.64 17.66
C SER A 21 5.82 -10.66 16.87
N TYR A 22 5.64 -9.72 15.93
CA TYR A 22 4.51 -9.71 15.02
C TYR A 22 4.47 -10.99 14.19
N PHE A 23 5.59 -11.38 13.57
CA PHE A 23 5.65 -12.57 12.73
C PHE A 23 5.32 -13.85 13.51
N LEU A 24 5.90 -14.03 14.71
CA LEU A 24 5.62 -15.18 15.58
C LEU A 24 4.16 -15.20 16.05
N LEU A 25 3.61 -14.05 16.46
CA LEU A 25 2.20 -13.94 16.84
C LEU A 25 1.28 -14.28 15.68
N THR A 26 1.71 -13.96 14.45
CA THR A 26 0.96 -14.26 13.23
C THR A 26 1.34 -15.56 12.55
N ALA A 27 2.27 -16.34 13.10
CA ALA A 27 2.79 -17.54 12.44
C ALA A 27 1.71 -18.64 12.32
N ASP A 28 0.84 -18.74 13.33
CA ASP A 28 -0.28 -19.69 13.34
C ASP A 28 -1.58 -19.11 12.75
N TYR A 29 -1.63 -17.81 12.46
CA TYR A 29 -2.71 -17.22 11.69
C TYR A 29 -2.50 -17.56 10.21
N GLY A 30 -3.01 -18.73 9.80
CA GLY A 30 -3.10 -19.08 8.38
C GLY A 30 -3.87 -18.03 7.55
N PRO A 31 -4.13 -18.25 6.26
CA PRO A 31 -4.79 -17.28 5.36
C PRO A 31 -6.27 -16.98 5.72
N LYS A 32 -6.70 -17.35 6.91
CA LYS A 32 -8.00 -17.05 7.50
C LYS A 32 -8.11 -15.55 7.79
N PRO A 33 -9.31 -14.99 7.60
CA PRO A 33 -9.54 -13.60 7.91
C PRO A 33 -9.25 -13.33 9.38
N ASN A 34 -8.44 -12.31 9.65
CA ASN A 34 -7.95 -11.97 10.97
C ASN A 34 -8.04 -10.46 11.21
N ALA A 35 -7.88 -10.03 12.46
CA ALA A 35 -7.99 -8.63 12.85
C ALA A 35 -6.98 -7.70 12.15
N LEU A 36 -5.95 -8.25 11.51
CA LEU A 36 -4.91 -7.52 10.79
C LEU A 36 -5.19 -7.43 9.29
N ASP A 37 -6.27 -8.05 8.79
CA ASP A 37 -6.69 -7.94 7.39
C ASP A 37 -6.88 -6.50 6.89
N PRO A 38 -7.46 -5.56 7.66
CA PRO A 38 -7.59 -4.17 7.22
C PRO A 38 -6.24 -3.52 6.97
N ILE A 39 -5.24 -3.84 7.81
CA ILE A 39 -3.87 -3.34 7.69
C ILE A 39 -3.19 -3.97 6.47
N LYS A 40 -3.34 -5.29 6.29
CA LYS A 40 -2.82 -6.02 5.13
C LYS A 40 -3.38 -5.47 3.81
N LYS A 41 -4.68 -5.18 3.74
CA LYS A 41 -5.33 -4.58 2.56
C LYS A 41 -4.79 -3.19 2.25
N GLN A 42 -4.58 -2.36 3.27
CA GLN A 42 -3.96 -1.03 3.10
C GLN A 42 -2.52 -1.14 2.59
N ILE A 43 -1.71 -2.04 3.16
CA ILE A 43 -0.33 -2.27 2.71
C ILE A 43 -0.29 -2.77 1.26
N LEU A 44 -1.18 -3.69 0.87
CA LEU A 44 -1.30 -4.16 -0.52
C LEU A 44 -1.74 -3.05 -1.48
N SER A 45 -2.67 -2.19 -1.06
CA SER A 45 -3.12 -1.05 -1.85
C SER A 45 -2.00 -0.03 -2.07
N VAL A 46 -1.20 0.24 -1.03
CA VAL A 46 -0.01 1.11 -1.14
C VAL A 46 1.08 0.45 -1.98
N GLN A 47 1.28 -0.87 -1.87
CA GLN A 47 2.23 -1.58 -2.74
C GLN A 47 1.85 -1.45 -4.22
N SER A 48 0.56 -1.48 -4.58
CA SER A 48 0.14 -1.20 -5.95
C SER A 48 0.54 0.22 -6.36
N SER A 49 0.26 1.22 -5.51
CA SER A 49 0.59 2.62 -5.79
C SER A 49 2.09 2.90 -5.89
N VAL A 50 2.91 2.21 -5.09
CA VAL A 50 4.38 2.35 -5.11
C VAL A 50 4.99 1.56 -6.25
N LYS A 51 4.42 0.40 -6.61
CA LYS A 51 4.82 -0.31 -7.84
C LYS A 51 4.57 0.54 -9.09
N GLU A 52 3.40 1.20 -9.17
CA GLU A 52 3.10 2.18 -10.24
C GLU A 52 4.10 3.36 -10.23
N PHE A 53 4.50 3.82 -9.03
CA PHE A 53 5.45 4.92 -8.88
C PHE A 53 6.91 4.54 -9.25
N ILE A 54 7.34 3.32 -8.92
CA ILE A 54 8.73 2.84 -9.11
C ILE A 54 8.96 2.24 -10.51
N LEU A 55 7.95 1.61 -11.12
CA LEU A 55 8.10 0.94 -12.43
C LEU A 55 8.37 1.92 -13.59
N GLY A 56 8.09 3.21 -13.41
CA GLY A 56 8.35 4.22 -14.43
C GLY A 56 7.32 4.19 -15.57
N SER A 57 6.53 5.25 -15.62
CA SER A 57 5.75 5.81 -16.75
C SER A 57 5.58 4.97 -18.04
N LYS A 58 4.31 4.73 -18.42
CA LYS A 58 3.89 4.84 -19.83
C LYS A 58 2.62 5.69 -19.91
N GLN A 59 2.77 6.88 -20.48
CA GLN A 59 1.66 7.74 -20.88
C GLN A 59 0.87 7.02 -21.99
N GLU A 60 -0.39 6.70 -21.74
CA GLU A 60 -1.38 6.44 -22.78
C GLU A 60 -2.56 7.37 -22.52
N SER A 61 -2.47 8.60 -23.05
CA SER A 61 -3.66 9.30 -23.50
C SER A 61 -4.04 8.64 -24.83
N PRO A 62 -5.26 8.08 -24.92
CA PRO A 62 -6.17 8.59 -25.92
C PRO A 62 -7.58 8.76 -25.36
N GLU A 63 -8.06 10.00 -25.43
CA GLU A 63 -9.36 10.32 -26.00
C GLU A 63 -9.97 9.13 -26.76
N ASN A 64 -11.10 8.57 -26.30
CA ASN A 64 -12.22 8.22 -27.17
C ASN A 64 -13.47 7.70 -26.43
N HIS A 65 -14.60 8.28 -26.85
CA HIS A 65 -15.98 7.79 -26.79
C HIS A 65 -16.73 7.75 -25.44
N ARG A 66 -17.35 8.88 -25.08
CA ARG A 66 -18.78 8.85 -24.74
C ARG A 66 -19.52 10.01 -25.38
N GLY A 67 -19.72 9.88 -26.70
CA GLY A 67 -20.84 10.54 -27.34
C GLY A 67 -22.17 10.06 -26.75
N LYS A 68 -23.16 10.95 -26.82
CA LYS A 68 -24.59 10.71 -26.61
C LYS A 68 -25.06 10.68 -25.15
N LEU A 69 -25.39 11.87 -24.64
CA LEU A 69 -26.74 12.04 -24.09
C LEU A 69 -27.33 13.34 -24.63
N ASP A 70 -28.05 13.15 -25.72
CA ASP A 70 -29.04 14.07 -26.28
C ASP A 70 -30.18 14.27 -25.26
N SER A 71 -30.80 15.45 -25.32
CA SER A 71 -32.14 15.77 -24.81
C SER A 71 -32.31 16.16 -23.34
N ASN A 72 -32.32 17.47 -23.09
CA ASN A 72 -33.44 18.13 -22.38
C ASN A 72 -33.39 19.64 -22.70
N LYS A 73 -34.30 20.09 -23.57
CA LYS A 73 -35.47 20.93 -23.26
C LYS A 73 -35.11 22.37 -22.90
N ASP A 74 -35.30 23.24 -23.89
CA ASP A 74 -35.82 24.58 -23.65
C ASP A 74 -36.76 24.96 -24.82
N HIS A 75 -37.99 25.30 -24.45
CA HIS A 75 -39.01 26.03 -25.21
C HIS A 75 -39.23 27.32 -24.41
N PRO A 76 -39.48 28.51 -25.00
CA PRO A 76 -40.45 28.75 -26.08
C PRO A 76 -39.90 29.43 -27.34
#